data_AF-A0A2X3JXS2-F1
#
_entry.id   AF-A0A2X3JXS2-F1
#
_cell.length_a   1.000
_cell.length_b   1.000
_cell.length_c   1.000
_cell.angle_alpha   90.00
_cell.angle_beta   90.00
_cell.angle_gamma   90.00
#
_symmetry.space_group_name_H-M   'P 1'
#
loop_
_entity.id
_entity.type
_entity.pdbx_description
1 polymer ?
#
loop_
_entity_poly.entity_id
_entity_poly.type
_entity_poly.pdbx_seq_one_letter_code
_entity_poly.pdbx_strand_id
1 'polypeptide(L)'
;MTDYAISKKKQAIALDPDSGIHYLAACASAGYSYWHSHQVAADDKAQQRVVPSPVFYALDTFTVNLGDADRVLYIGVTLRLKDEATRSRLSEYLPESP
;
A
#
# COMPACT_ATOMS: atom_id res chain seq x y z
N MET A 1 -62.04 -30.22 -26.78
CA MET A 1 -60.62 -30.66 -26.80
C MET A 1 -59.94 -29.85 -27.88
N THR A 2 -59.19 -28.81 -27.50
CA THR A 2 -58.48 -27.96 -28.46
C THR A 2 -57.00 -28.04 -28.09
N ASP A 3 -56.24 -28.74 -28.93
CA ASP A 3 -54.81 -28.96 -28.78
C ASP A 3 -54.07 -27.67 -29.14
N TYR A 4 -53.27 -27.14 -28.21
CA TYR A 4 -52.44 -25.96 -28.42
C TYR A 4 -51.02 -26.41 -28.76
N ALA A 5 -50.75 -26.59 -30.05
CA ALA A 5 -49.41 -26.90 -30.54
C ALA A 5 -48.56 -25.61 -30.59
N ILE A 6 -47.68 -25.41 -29.60
CA ILE A 6 -46.63 -24.39 -29.61
C ILE A 6 -45.47 -24.89 -30.48
N SER A 7 -45.34 -24.37 -31.69
CA SER A 7 -44.15 -24.60 -32.51
C SER A 7 -43.01 -23.66 -32.08
N LYS A 8 -41.94 -24.22 -31.49
CA LYS A 8 -40.69 -23.50 -31.23
C LYS A 8 -39.97 -23.22 -32.55
N LYS A 9 -40.06 -21.99 -33.04
CA LYS A 9 -39.24 -21.50 -34.14
C LYS A 9 -37.79 -21.41 -33.67
N LYS A 10 -36.93 -22.34 -34.12
CA LYS A 10 -35.48 -22.27 -33.89
C LYS A 10 -34.93 -21.09 -34.68
N GLN A 11 -34.46 -20.07 -33.97
CA GLN A 11 -33.90 -18.86 -34.55
C GLN A 11 -32.40 -19.10 -34.68
N ALA A 12 -31.98 -19.62 -35.83
CA ALA A 12 -30.56 -19.75 -36.14
C ALA A 12 -30.01 -18.34 -36.35
N ILE A 13 -29.01 -17.95 -35.56
CA ILE A 13 -28.29 -16.69 -35.68
C ILE A 13 -27.53 -16.77 -37.01
N ALA A 14 -28.10 -16.23 -38.08
CA ALA A 14 -27.43 -16.04 -39.34
C ALA A 14 -26.46 -14.86 -39.16
N LEU A 15 -25.16 -15.15 -39.06
CA LEU A 15 -24.13 -14.12 -39.09
C LEU A 15 -24.03 -13.57 -40.52
N ASP A 16 -24.64 -12.42 -40.75
CA ASP A 16 -24.49 -11.64 -41.97
C ASP A 16 -23.04 -11.10 -42.04
N PRO A 17 -22.27 -11.28 -43.14
CA PRO A 17 -20.87 -10.87 -43.21
C PRO A 17 -20.60 -9.38 -42.94
N ASP A 18 -21.60 -8.50 -43.11
CA ASP A 18 -21.49 -7.07 -42.79
C ASP A 18 -21.44 -6.80 -41.26
N SER A 19 -22.06 -7.69 -40.47
CA SER A 19 -22.07 -7.58 -39.00
C SER A 19 -20.69 -7.80 -38.37
N GLY A 20 -19.77 -8.46 -39.07
CA GLY A 20 -18.45 -8.83 -38.56
C GLY A 20 -17.59 -7.62 -38.15
N ILE A 21 -17.69 -6.50 -38.87
CA ILE A 21 -16.91 -5.28 -38.58
C ILE A 21 -17.38 -4.62 -37.28
N HIS A 22 -18.69 -4.63 -37.02
CA HIS A 22 -19.26 -4.05 -35.79
C HIS A 22 -18.86 -4.84 -34.53
N TYR A 23 -18.80 -6.17 -34.62
CA TYR A 23 -18.36 -7.01 -33.50
C TYR A 23 -16.87 -6.84 -33.19
N LEU A 24 -16.02 -6.66 -34.20
CA LEU A 24 -14.58 -6.43 -34.04
C LEU A 24 -14.27 -5.10 -33.37
N ALA A 25 -15.00 -4.04 -33.74
CA ALA A 25 -14.86 -2.72 -33.13
C ALA A 25 -15.28 -2.72 -31.64
N ALA A 26 -16.34 -3.45 -31.28
CA ALA A 26 -16.78 -3.57 -29.90
C ALA A 26 -15.75 -4.31 -29.02
N CYS A 27 -15.16 -5.42 -29.50
CA CYS A 27 -14.12 -6.14 -28.78
C CYS A 27 -12.85 -5.31 -28.56
N ALA A 28 -12.47 -4.47 -29.53
CA ALA A 28 -11.30 -3.58 -29.40
C ALA A 28 -11.48 -2.55 -28.26
N SER A 29 -12.67 -1.95 -28.12
CA SER A 29 -12.95 -0.96 -27.07
C SER A 29 -12.96 -1.55 -25.65
N ALA A 30 -13.53 -2.76 -25.48
CA ALA A 30 -13.57 -3.44 -24.19
C ALA A 30 -12.18 -3.87 -23.72
N GLY A 31 -11.36 -4.40 -24.64
CA GLY A 31 -9.97 -4.77 -24.35
C GLY A 31 -9.09 -3.55 -24.00
N TYR A 32 -9.24 -2.44 -24.73
CA TYR A 32 -8.47 -1.22 -24.44
C TYR A 32 -8.84 -0.61 -23.09
N SER A 33 -10.12 -0.57 -22.74
CA SER A 33 -10.58 -0.05 -21.44
C SER A 33 -10.07 -0.90 -20.27
N TYR A 34 -10.06 -2.23 -20.44
CA TYR A 34 -9.48 -3.15 -19.46
C TYR A 34 -7.96 -2.97 -19.34
N TRP A 35 -7.23 -2.88 -20.46
CA TRP A 35 -5.77 -2.68 -20.46
C TRP A 35 -5.35 -1.32 -19.88
N HIS A 36 -6.09 -0.25 -20.18
CA HIS A 36 -5.86 1.09 -19.66
C HIS A 36 -6.14 1.16 -18.14
N SER A 37 -7.25 0.57 -17.68
CA SER A 37 -7.55 0.50 -16.23
C SER A 37 -6.54 -0.34 -15.45
N HIS A 38 -5.98 -1.39 -16.05
CA HIS A 38 -4.91 -2.19 -15.42
C HIS A 38 -3.58 -1.43 -15.34
N GLN A 39 -3.30 -0.52 -16.27
CA GLN A 39 -2.12 0.37 -16.17
C GLN A 39 -2.29 1.40 -15.05
N VAL A 40 -3.46 2.05 -14.94
CA VAL A 40 -3.73 3.01 -13.85
C VAL A 40 -3.67 2.33 -12.48
N ALA A 41 -4.23 1.12 -12.35
CA ALA A 41 -4.14 0.35 -11.11
C ALA A 41 -2.72 -0.16 -10.79
N ALA A 42 -1.87 -0.36 -11.80
CA ALA A 42 -0.46 -0.72 -11.62
C ALA A 42 0.39 0.48 -11.17
N ASP A 43 0.10 1.69 -11.67
CA ASP A 43 0.76 2.91 -11.23
C ASP A 43 0.37 3.30 -9.78
N ASP A 44 -0.89 3.09 -9.38
CA ASP A 44 -1.32 3.31 -7.98
C ASP A 44 -0.64 2.34 -6.99
N LYS A 45 -0.26 1.14 -7.45
CA LYS A 45 0.52 0.17 -6.64
C LYS A 45 1.98 0.57 -6.48
N ALA A 46 2.47 1.52 -7.28
CA ALA A 46 3.84 2.03 -7.26
C ALA A 46 3.99 3.29 -6.40
N GLN A 47 3.04 3.60 -5.50
CA GLN A 47 3.31 4.50 -4.38
C GLN A 47 4.39 3.89 -3.48
N GLN A 48 5.63 4.19 -3.85
CA GLN A 48 6.83 3.90 -3.10
C GLN A 48 6.62 4.43 -1.69
N ARG A 49 6.42 3.52 -0.74
CA ARG A 49 6.33 3.84 0.68
C ARG A 49 7.64 4.52 1.05
N VAL A 50 7.63 5.85 1.11
CA VAL A 50 8.77 6.65 1.55
C VAL A 50 9.09 6.18 2.95
N VAL A 51 10.15 5.37 3.08
CA VAL A 51 10.66 4.97 4.38
C VAL A 51 11.21 6.23 5.02
N PRO A 52 10.66 6.67 6.17
CA PRO A 52 11.13 7.87 6.82
C PRO A 52 12.61 7.71 7.18
N SER A 53 13.37 8.79 7.02
CA SER A 53 14.79 8.80 7.38
C SER A 53 14.92 8.54 8.89
N PRO A 54 15.80 7.61 9.32
CA PRO A 54 16.02 7.37 10.73
C PRO A 54 16.48 8.64 11.45
N VAL A 55 15.98 8.85 12.66
CA VAL A 55 16.30 10.01 13.51
C VAL A 55 17.21 9.56 14.64
N PHE A 56 18.27 10.30 14.92
CA PHE A 56 19.17 10.00 16.04
C PHE A 56 18.91 10.95 17.19
N TYR A 57 18.74 10.40 18.38
CA TYR A 57 18.42 11.16 19.59
C TYR A 57 19.42 10.81 20.69
N ALA A 58 20.26 11.78 21.07
CA ALA A 58 21.23 11.62 22.14
C ALA A 58 20.57 11.85 23.49
N LEU A 59 20.78 10.94 24.43
CA LEU A 59 20.39 11.08 25.83
C LEU A 59 21.49 11.76 26.62
N ASP A 60 21.11 12.36 27.75
CA ASP A 60 22.07 12.89 28.71
C ASP A 60 22.96 11.77 29.26
N THR A 61 24.20 12.13 29.60
CA THR A 61 25.18 11.16 30.06
C THR A 61 24.81 10.64 31.44
N PHE A 62 24.74 9.32 31.57
CA PHE A 62 24.50 8.66 32.85
C PHE A 62 25.80 8.46 33.60
N THR A 63 25.78 8.70 34.90
CA THR A 63 26.89 8.42 35.80
C THR A 63 26.50 7.26 36.71
N VAL A 64 27.28 6.17 36.66
CA VAL A 64 27.05 5.00 37.52
C VAL A 64 28.29 4.71 38.36
N ASN A 65 28.09 4.47 39.65
CA ASN A 65 29.15 4.00 40.54
C ASN A 65 29.32 2.50 40.34
N LEU A 66 30.54 2.08 40.03
CA LEU A 66 30.91 0.67 40.04
C LEU A 66 31.23 0.29 41.49
N GLY A 67 30.83 -0.89 41.96
CA GLY A 67 30.78 -1.21 43.40
C GLY A 67 32.04 -0.99 44.23
N ASP A 68 33.23 -0.88 43.62
CA ASP A 68 34.42 -0.33 44.28
C ASP A 68 34.37 1.20 44.25
N ALA A 69 34.36 1.80 45.44
CA ALA A 69 34.04 3.21 45.71
C ALA A 69 34.82 4.27 44.89
N ASP A 70 35.89 3.89 44.21
CA ASP A 70 36.75 4.80 43.44
C ASP A 70 36.49 4.77 41.93
N ARG A 71 35.50 4.02 41.45
CA ARG A 71 35.24 3.88 40.01
C ARG A 71 33.87 4.39 39.61
N VAL A 72 33.89 5.42 38.77
CA VAL A 72 32.71 6.01 38.16
C VAL A 72 32.72 5.72 36.66
N LEU A 73 31.60 5.24 36.13
CA LEU A 73 31.41 5.00 34.70
C LEU A 73 30.44 6.04 34.13
N TYR A 74 30.89 6.75 33.10
CA TYR A 74 30.10 7.70 32.33
C TYR A 74 29.61 7.03 31.05
N ILE A 75 28.29 7.00 30.85
CA ILE A 75 27.65 6.32 29.72
C ILE A 75 26.85 7.33 28.91
N GLY A 76 27.29 7.60 27.68
CA GLY A 76 26.50 8.33 26.69
C GLY A 76 25.73 7.36 25.80
N VAL A 77 24.40 7.51 25.71
CA VAL A 77 23.54 6.65 24.88
C VAL A 77 22.91 7.48 23.77
N THR A 78 22.96 6.98 22.53
CA THR A 78 22.25 7.58 21.39
C THR A 78 21.26 6.59 20.81
N LEU A 79 19.99 6.97 20.76
CA LEU A 79 18.89 6.16 20.24
C LEU A 79 18.70 6.42 18.75
N ARG A 80 18.56 5.33 17.97
CA ARG A 80 18.13 5.40 16.57
C ARG A 80 16.62 5.15 16.50
N LEU A 81 15.88 6.17 16.11
CA LEU A 81 14.43 6.18 16.03
C LEU A 81 13.97 6.07 14.58
N LYS A 82 12.75 5.57 14.40
CA LYS A 82 12.14 5.36 13.09
C LYS A 82 11.68 6.68 12.44
N ASP A 83 11.23 7.63 13.25
CA ASP A 83 10.59 8.86 12.79
C ASP A 83 10.61 9.95 13.89
N GLU A 84 10.34 11.18 13.48
CA GLU A 84 10.35 12.36 14.35
C GLU A 84 9.19 12.35 15.37
N ALA A 85 8.05 11.74 15.05
CA ALA A 85 6.92 11.65 15.98
C ALA A 85 7.28 10.80 17.21
N THR A 86 8.04 9.72 16.99
CA THR A 86 8.57 8.88 18.08
C THR A 86 9.57 9.66 18.94
N ARG A 87 10.41 10.52 18.34
CA ARG A 87 11.32 11.40 19.07
C ARG A 87 10.56 12.38 19.98
N SER A 88 9.52 13.00 19.45
CA SER A 88 8.72 13.97 20.21
C SER A 88 8.05 13.31 21.42
N ARG A 89 7.50 12.10 21.26
CA ARG A 89 6.92 11.34 22.37
C ARG A 89 7.96 10.97 23.43
N LEU A 90 9.14 10.50 23.00
CA LEU A 90 10.24 10.21 23.93
C LEU A 90 10.67 11.45 24.72
N SER A 91 10.66 12.61 24.08
CA SER A 91 11.00 13.89 24.75
C SER A 91 9.94 14.30 25.79
N GLU A 92 8.67 13.98 25.55
CA GLU A 92 7.56 14.28 26.48
C GLU A 92 7.53 13.33 27.68
N TYR A 93 7.89 12.06 27.48
CA TYR A 93 7.92 11.05 28.55
C TYR A 93 9.28 10.91 29.24
N LEU A 94 10.29 11.69 28.83
CA LEU A 94 11.55 11.73 29.56
C LEU A 94 11.28 12.33 30.94
N PRO A 95 11.56 11.59 32.03
CA PRO A 95 11.39 12.13 33.36
C PRO A 95 12.27 13.37 33.50
N GLU A 96 11.71 14.44 34.05
CA GLU A 96 12.46 15.64 34.39
C GLU A 96 13.61 15.28 35.32
N SER A 97 14.84 15.67 34.93
CA SER A 97 16.02 15.35 35.71
C SER A 97 15.94 16.09 37.06
N PRO A 98 16.06 15.39 38.20
CA PRO A 98 16.01 15.99 39.53
C PRO A 98 17.16 16.96 39.80
#